data_AF-A0A382BAD7-F1
#
_entry.id   AF-A0A382BAD7-F1
#
_cell.length_a   1.000
_cell.length_b   1.000
_cell.length_c   1.000
_cell.angle_alpha   90.00
_cell.angle_beta   90.00
_cell.angle_gamma   90.00
#
_symmetry.space_group_name_H-M   'P 1'
#
loop_
_entity.id
_entity.type
_entity.pdbx_description
1 polymer ?
#
loop_
_entity_poly.entity_id
_entity_poly.type
_entity_poly.pdbx_seq_one_letter_code
_entity_poly.pdbx_strand_id
1 'polypeptide(L)'
;MTNSNKTKGFTLIELIMVTIILGILAAVAIPRYMTSVAAAEAAAEDAVISSIRAGLENYATEQLMSGGRRTWTTNPFDALATLPSGYAVNAQGALNPANAAADGEWTYNTTSHNITHQRNDNTRWHWDYAPGTQSGDQAAVGTLGARESGLGD
;
A
#
# COMPACT_ATOMS: atom_id res chain seq x y z
N MET A 1 55.48 -22.58 -33.09
CA MET A 1 54.27 -22.26 -33.87
C MET A 1 53.45 -21.27 -33.05
N THR A 2 53.48 -19.98 -33.37
CA THR A 2 52.74 -18.95 -32.64
C THR A 2 51.45 -18.65 -33.40
N ASN A 3 50.32 -19.10 -32.88
CA ASN A 3 48.99 -18.73 -33.38
C ASN A 3 48.74 -17.24 -33.08
N SER A 4 48.78 -16.41 -34.11
CA SER A 4 48.33 -15.01 -34.01
C SER A 4 46.80 -14.97 -33.95
N ASN A 5 46.26 -14.90 -32.73
CA ASN A 5 44.85 -14.61 -32.51
C ASN A 5 44.53 -13.18 -32.98
N LYS A 6 43.84 -13.05 -34.12
CA LYS A 6 43.27 -11.76 -34.56
C LYS A 6 42.15 -11.38 -33.59
N THR A 7 42.45 -10.49 -32.65
CA THR A 7 41.44 -9.79 -31.86
C THR A 7 40.66 -8.86 -32.80
N LYS A 8 39.45 -9.28 -33.19
CA LYS A 8 38.51 -8.40 -33.89
C LYS A 8 37.94 -7.41 -32.86
N GLY A 9 38.28 -6.12 -32.98
CA GLY A 9 37.62 -5.06 -32.23
C GLY A 9 36.19 -4.84 -32.73
N PHE A 10 35.30 -4.39 -31.84
CA PHE A 10 33.95 -3.94 -32.19
C PHE A 10 34.01 -2.72 -33.13
N THR A 11 33.09 -2.63 -34.08
CA THR A 11 32.98 -1.45 -34.95
C THR A 11 32.17 -0.34 -34.27
N LEU A 12 32.48 0.92 -34.59
CA LEU A 12 31.73 2.07 -34.08
C LEU A 12 30.25 2.03 -34.53
N ILE A 13 29.99 1.52 -35.73
CA ILE A 13 28.64 1.40 -36.28
C ILE A 13 27.80 0.37 -35.52
N GLU A 14 28.39 -0.75 -35.07
CA GLU A 14 27.70 -1.73 -34.22
C GLU A 14 27.28 -1.10 -32.90
N LEU A 15 28.16 -0.32 -32.27
CA LEU A 15 27.82 0.34 -31.02
C LEU A 15 26.69 1.35 -31.21
N ILE A 16 26.70 2.13 -32.29
CA ILE A 16 25.65 3.12 -32.60
C ILE A 16 24.31 2.44 -32.89
N MET A 17 24.29 1.37 -33.68
CA MET A 17 23.03 0.67 -34.00
C MET A 17 22.42 0.06 -32.73
N VAL A 18 23.24 -0.51 -31.84
CA VAL A 18 22.76 -1.08 -30.57
C VAL A 18 22.15 0.00 -29.67
N THR A 19 22.78 1.17 -29.53
CA THR A 19 22.24 2.25 -28.69
C THR A 19 20.96 2.84 -29.27
N ILE A 20 20.81 2.91 -30.59
CA ILE A 20 19.55 3.32 -31.25
C ILE A 20 18.43 2.33 -30.91
N ILE A 21 18.68 1.03 -31.03
CA ILE A 21 17.67 0.00 -30.71
C ILE A 21 17.29 0.06 -29.23
N LEU A 22 18.28 0.16 -28.32
CA LEU A 22 18.02 0.30 -26.89
C LEU A 22 17.24 1.59 -26.57
N GLY A 23 17.50 2.70 -27.27
CA GLY A 23 16.76 3.94 -27.12
C GLY A 23 15.27 3.80 -27.46
N ILE A 24 14.96 3.14 -28.59
CA ILE A 24 13.57 2.89 -29.00
C ILE A 24 12.87 1.96 -28.02
N LEU A 25 13.53 0.88 -27.60
CA LEU A 25 12.97 -0.06 -26.62
C LEU A 25 12.70 0.63 -25.28
N ALA A 26 13.63 1.44 -24.79
CA ALA A 26 13.47 2.18 -23.53
C ALA A 26 12.29 3.15 -23.58
N ALA A 27 12.10 3.86 -24.68
CA ALA A 27 11.00 4.81 -24.86
C ALA A 27 9.61 4.17 -24.70
N VAL A 28 9.44 2.91 -25.13
CA VAL A 28 8.16 2.17 -25.03
C VAL A 28 8.07 1.35 -23.73
N ALA A 29 9.19 0.80 -23.26
CA ALA A 29 9.22 -0.07 -22.08
C ALA A 29 9.01 0.70 -20.77
N ILE A 30 9.62 1.89 -20.63
CA ILE A 30 9.57 2.66 -19.38
C ILE A 30 8.13 3.07 -19.01
N PRO A 31 7.32 3.70 -19.90
CA PRO A 31 5.96 4.07 -19.55
C PRO A 31 5.09 2.87 -19.18
N ARG A 32 5.21 1.76 -19.93
CA ARG A 32 4.48 0.53 -19.66
C ARG A 32 4.86 -0.08 -18.32
N TYR A 33 6.15 -0.07 -17.98
CA TYR A 33 6.64 -0.53 -16.69
C TYR A 33 6.04 0.29 -15.54
N MET A 34 6.05 1.63 -15.64
CA MET A 34 5.46 2.51 -14.62
C MET A 34 3.97 2.22 -14.40
N THR A 35 3.19 2.04 -15.47
CA THR A 35 1.77 1.65 -15.35
C THR A 35 1.60 0.29 -14.68
N SER A 36 2.47 -0.68 -15.00
CA SER A 36 2.44 -2.01 -14.38
C SER A 36 2.75 -1.96 -12.89
N VAL A 37 3.71 -1.13 -12.47
CA VAL A 37 4.05 -0.92 -11.05
C VAL A 37 2.89 -0.28 -10.32
N ALA A 38 2.31 0.81 -10.85
CA ALA A 38 1.18 1.49 -10.21
C ALA A 38 -0.06 0.58 -10.07
N ALA A 39 -0.30 -0.31 -11.05
CA ALA A 39 -1.37 -1.31 -10.97
C ALA A 39 -1.10 -2.40 -9.92
N ALA A 40 0.17 -2.82 -9.79
CA ALA A 40 0.57 -3.79 -8.78
C ALA A 40 0.46 -3.21 -7.35
N GLU A 41 0.87 -1.96 -7.16
CA GLU A 41 0.70 -1.24 -5.88
C GLU A 41 -0.78 -1.09 -5.53
N ALA A 42 -1.63 -0.70 -6.49
CA ALA A 42 -3.07 -0.62 -6.28
C ALA A 42 -3.69 -1.98 -5.89
N ALA A 43 -3.27 -3.07 -6.53
CA ALA A 43 -3.74 -4.42 -6.19
C ALA A 43 -3.27 -4.87 -4.80
N ALA A 44 -2.06 -4.51 -4.39
CA ALA A 44 -1.54 -4.80 -3.07
C ALA A 44 -2.32 -4.03 -1.98
N GLU A 45 -2.62 -2.76 -2.22
CA GLU A 45 -3.49 -1.96 -1.34
C GLU A 45 -4.88 -2.60 -1.21
N ASP A 46 -5.50 -3.00 -2.32
CA ASP A 46 -6.82 -3.62 -2.32
C ASP A 46 -6.81 -4.93 -1.50
N ALA A 47 -5.72 -5.71 -1.55
CA ALA A 47 -5.54 -6.90 -0.73
C ALA A 47 -5.44 -6.58 0.77
N VAL A 48 -4.66 -5.55 1.14
CA VAL A 48 -4.55 -5.10 2.54
C VAL A 48 -5.90 -4.62 3.05
N ILE A 49 -6.60 -3.76 2.31
CA ILE A 49 -7.91 -3.23 2.70
C ILE A 49 -8.97 -4.33 2.77
N SER A 50 -8.92 -5.31 1.86
CA SER A 50 -9.78 -6.51 1.92
C SER A 50 -9.52 -7.31 3.19
N SER A 51 -8.26 -7.49 3.57
CA SER A 51 -7.89 -8.19 4.81
C SER A 51 -8.37 -7.44 6.06
N ILE A 52 -8.28 -6.11 6.07
CA ILE A 52 -8.79 -5.25 7.15
C ILE A 52 -10.31 -5.41 7.27
N ARG A 53 -11.03 -5.31 6.15
CA ARG A 53 -12.49 -5.50 6.14
C ARG A 53 -12.88 -6.87 6.71
N ALA A 54 -12.21 -7.94 6.27
CA ALA A 54 -12.47 -9.29 6.77
C ALA A 54 -12.15 -9.42 8.27
N GLY A 55 -11.03 -8.86 8.73
CA GLY A 55 -10.65 -8.81 10.14
C GLY A 55 -11.68 -8.08 10.99
N LEU A 56 -12.15 -6.92 10.53
CA LEU A 56 -13.18 -6.13 11.21
C LEU A 56 -14.51 -6.87 11.33
N GLU A 57 -14.94 -7.58 10.29
CA GLU A 57 -16.16 -8.39 10.33
C GLU A 57 -16.05 -9.58 11.30
N ASN A 58 -14.87 -10.19 11.38
CA ASN A 58 -14.57 -11.25 12.35
C ASN A 58 -14.59 -10.70 13.78
N TYR A 59 -13.90 -9.58 14.02
CA TYR A 59 -13.89 -8.89 15.31
C TYR A 59 -15.31 -8.52 15.76
N ALA A 60 -16.11 -7.94 14.86
CA ALA A 60 -17.49 -7.58 15.14
C ALA A 60 -18.35 -8.81 15.51
N THR A 61 -18.06 -9.97 14.93
CA THR A 61 -18.74 -11.22 15.25
C THR A 61 -18.35 -11.75 16.63
N GLU A 62 -17.07 -11.64 17.00
CA GLU A 62 -16.59 -11.98 18.34
C GLU A 62 -17.19 -11.07 19.43
N GLN A 63 -17.29 -9.77 19.16
CA GLN A 63 -17.96 -8.82 20.05
C GLN A 63 -19.46 -9.12 20.18
N LEU A 64 -20.11 -9.59 19.11
CA LEU A 64 -21.50 -10.04 19.17
C LEU A 64 -21.67 -11.25 20.09
N MET A 65 -20.74 -12.20 20.05
CA MET A 65 -20.79 -13.40 20.89
C MET A 65 -20.49 -13.11 22.37
N SER A 66 -19.57 -12.20 22.65
CA SER A 66 -19.13 -11.89 24.03
C SER A 66 -19.96 -10.78 24.69
N GLY A 67 -20.27 -9.72 23.96
CA GLY A 67 -20.94 -8.51 24.44
C GLY A 67 -22.34 -8.30 23.88
N GLY A 68 -22.85 -9.22 23.05
CA GLY A 68 -24.19 -9.15 22.47
C GLY A 68 -24.37 -8.07 21.40
N ARG A 69 -23.28 -7.41 20.96
CA ARG A 69 -23.32 -6.30 19.99
C ARG A 69 -22.14 -6.37 19.03
N ARG A 70 -22.40 -6.03 17.76
CA ARG A 70 -21.35 -5.85 16.76
C ARG A 70 -20.74 -4.47 16.90
N THR A 71 -19.43 -4.40 17.06
CA THR A 71 -18.64 -3.17 17.12
C THR A 71 -17.34 -3.39 16.33
N TRP A 72 -16.77 -2.34 15.75
CA TRP A 72 -15.44 -2.42 15.17
C TRP A 72 -14.39 -2.07 16.21
N THR A 73 -13.10 -2.11 15.89
CA THR A 73 -12.04 -1.63 16.80
C THR A 73 -11.74 -0.16 16.51
N THR A 74 -11.19 0.60 17.46
CA THR A 74 -10.80 1.99 17.21
C THR A 74 -9.72 2.09 16.13
N ASN A 75 -8.76 1.15 16.13
CA ASN A 75 -7.73 1.06 15.10
C ASN A 75 -8.01 -0.15 14.19
N PRO A 76 -8.25 0.05 12.88
CA PRO A 76 -8.60 -1.03 11.96
C PRO A 76 -7.54 -2.14 11.87
N PHE A 77 -6.26 -1.80 12.10
CA PHE A 77 -5.17 -2.77 12.05
C PHE A 77 -5.16 -3.74 13.24
N ASP A 78 -5.81 -3.41 14.35
CA ASP A 78 -5.89 -4.30 15.53
C ASP A 78 -6.79 -5.52 15.25
N ALA A 79 -7.63 -5.46 14.21
CA ALA A 79 -8.47 -6.58 13.79
C ALA A 79 -7.70 -7.64 12.96
N LEU A 80 -6.42 -7.38 12.66
CA LEU A 80 -5.57 -8.27 11.87
C LEU A 80 -4.68 -9.14 12.76
N ALA A 81 -4.57 -10.43 12.42
CA ALA A 81 -3.62 -11.33 13.06
C ALA A 81 -2.16 -11.05 12.67
N THR A 82 -1.94 -10.46 11.49
CA THR A 82 -0.62 -10.08 10.99
C THR A 82 -0.72 -8.71 10.34
N LEU A 83 0.10 -7.79 10.82
CA LEU A 83 0.16 -6.43 10.30
C LEU A 83 0.82 -6.41 8.92
N PRO A 84 0.37 -5.56 8.00
CA PRO A 84 1.01 -5.43 6.70
C PRO A 84 2.45 -4.93 6.86
N SER A 85 3.31 -5.33 5.93
CA SER A 85 4.67 -4.80 5.84
C SER A 85 4.62 -3.28 5.70
N GLY A 86 5.43 -2.57 6.48
CA GLY A 86 5.45 -1.11 6.46
C GLY A 86 4.39 -0.46 7.35
N TYR A 87 3.57 -1.21 8.10
CA TYR A 87 2.73 -0.60 9.13
C TYR A 87 3.58 0.06 10.20
N ALA A 88 3.49 1.39 10.28
CA ALA A 88 4.21 2.18 11.25
C ALA A 88 3.38 2.39 12.51
N VAL A 89 3.94 1.92 13.62
CA VAL A 89 3.54 2.34 14.96
C VAL A 89 4.42 3.51 15.37
N ASN A 90 3.93 4.39 16.25
CA ASN A 90 4.81 5.41 16.81
C ASN A 90 5.94 4.73 17.63
N ALA A 91 6.99 5.49 17.96
CA ALA A 91 8.18 4.96 18.65
C ALA A 91 7.91 4.33 20.03
N GLN A 92 6.68 4.43 20.55
CA GLN A 92 6.22 3.85 21.81
C GLN A 92 5.24 2.67 21.59
N GLY A 93 5.09 2.17 20.37
CA GLY A 93 4.14 1.10 20.03
C GLY A 93 2.67 1.55 20.11
N ALA A 94 2.42 2.85 20.21
CA ALA A 94 1.10 3.44 20.22
C ALA A 94 0.68 3.90 18.80
N LEU A 95 -0.61 4.22 18.66
CA LEU A 95 -1.21 4.67 17.41
C LEU A 95 -0.45 5.89 16.87
N ASN A 96 -0.12 5.88 15.59
CA ASN A 96 0.52 7.01 14.92
C ASN A 96 -0.58 8.01 14.50
N PRO A 97 -0.70 9.19 15.13
CA PRO A 97 -1.69 10.19 14.71
C PRO A 97 -1.29 10.89 13.40
N ALA A 98 -0.19 10.47 12.76
CA ALA A 98 0.27 11.03 11.50
C ALA A 98 -0.02 10.11 10.31
N ASN A 99 -0.16 10.76 9.16
CA ASN A 99 -0.29 10.10 7.87
C ASN A 99 1.05 9.50 7.41
N ALA A 100 0.99 8.51 6.53
CA ALA A 100 2.14 7.91 5.88
C ALA A 100 3.05 8.99 5.26
N ALA A 101 4.33 8.92 5.57
CA ALA A 101 5.36 9.87 5.18
C ALA A 101 6.58 9.21 4.52
N ALA A 102 6.70 7.88 4.60
CA ALA A 102 7.74 7.08 3.96
C ALA A 102 7.16 6.07 2.95
N ASP A 103 7.96 5.69 1.96
CA ASP A 103 7.54 4.75 0.94
C ASP A 103 7.25 3.35 1.52
N GLY A 104 6.13 2.77 1.10
CA GLY A 104 5.63 1.50 1.61
C GLY A 104 4.97 1.60 2.99
N GLU A 105 4.93 2.78 3.60
CA GLU A 105 4.39 2.97 4.95
C GLU A 105 2.86 2.89 4.96
N TRP A 106 2.32 2.20 5.97
CA TRP A 106 0.90 2.17 6.29
C TRP A 106 0.68 2.80 7.66
N THR A 107 -0.31 3.68 7.80
CA THR A 107 -0.70 4.22 9.11
C THR A 107 -2.21 4.29 9.25
N TYR A 108 -2.69 4.40 10.49
CA TYR A 108 -4.06 4.81 10.78
C TYR A 108 -4.01 6.10 11.60
N ASN A 109 -4.43 7.21 11.00
CA ASN A 109 -4.52 8.49 11.68
C ASN A 109 -5.78 8.53 12.54
N THR A 110 -5.58 8.59 13.85
CA THR A 110 -6.68 8.63 14.82
C THR A 110 -7.43 9.96 14.89
N THR A 111 -6.88 11.02 14.26
CA THR A 111 -7.44 12.38 14.28
C THR A 111 -8.39 12.59 13.10
N SER A 112 -7.92 12.31 11.89
CA SER A 112 -8.72 12.38 10.65
C SER A 112 -9.45 11.08 10.33
N HIS A 113 -9.27 10.03 11.15
CA HIS A 113 -9.96 8.76 11.01
C HIS A 113 -9.74 8.09 9.64
N ASN A 114 -8.49 8.11 9.16
CA ASN A 114 -8.15 7.54 7.86
C ASN A 114 -7.00 6.54 7.95
N ILE A 115 -7.12 5.49 7.15
CA ILE A 115 -5.99 4.62 6.83
C ILE A 115 -5.23 5.30 5.70
N THR A 116 -3.92 5.44 5.82
CA THR A 116 -3.10 6.06 4.77
C THR A 116 -1.96 5.14 4.34
N HIS A 117 -1.62 5.21 3.05
CA HIS A 117 -0.49 4.51 2.44
C HIS A 117 0.28 5.43 1.51
N GLN A 118 1.61 5.33 1.51
CA GLN A 118 2.47 6.01 0.54
C GLN A 118 3.18 4.98 -0.36
N ARG A 119 3.03 5.16 -1.68
CA ARG A 119 3.67 4.32 -2.70
C ARG A 119 5.11 4.74 -2.97
N ASN A 120 5.86 3.95 -3.74
CA ASN A 120 7.27 4.22 -4.05
C ASN A 120 7.49 5.46 -4.93
N ASP A 121 6.44 5.97 -5.57
CA ASP A 121 6.45 7.23 -6.31
C ASP A 121 6.08 8.44 -5.43
N ASN A 122 6.04 8.25 -4.10
CA ASN A 122 5.66 9.23 -3.10
C ASN A 122 4.20 9.74 -3.26
N THR A 123 3.38 9.08 -4.07
CA THR A 123 1.93 9.32 -4.08
C THR A 123 1.29 8.71 -2.85
N ARG A 124 0.27 9.39 -2.33
CA ARG A 124 -0.44 8.97 -1.12
C ARG A 124 -1.89 8.66 -1.44
N TRP A 125 -2.37 7.61 -0.80
CA TRP A 125 -3.72 7.12 -0.91
C TRP A 125 -4.26 6.89 0.49
N HIS A 126 -5.56 7.13 0.65
CA HIS A 126 -6.23 6.96 1.92
C HIS A 126 -7.60 6.29 1.77
N TRP A 127 -8.10 5.83 2.91
CA TRP A 127 -9.42 5.25 3.07
C TRP A 127 -10.03 5.77 4.36
N ASP A 128 -11.20 6.38 4.25
CA ASP A 128 -11.95 6.83 5.42
C ASP A 128 -12.40 5.63 6.25
N TYR A 129 -12.14 5.72 7.56
CA TYR A 129 -12.46 4.68 8.51
C TYR A 129 -13.20 5.26 9.70
N ALA A 130 -14.51 4.99 9.78
CA ALA A 130 -15.28 5.28 10.97
C ALA A 130 -15.52 3.97 11.72
N PRO A 131 -15.06 3.80 12.98
CA PRO A 131 -15.34 2.59 13.76
C PRO A 131 -16.81 2.44 14.16
N GLY A 132 -17.64 3.46 13.92
CA GLY A 132 -19.04 3.48 14.29
C GLY A 132 -19.25 3.83 15.77
N THR A 133 -20.43 3.53 16.29
CA THR A 133 -20.77 3.82 17.68
C THR A 133 -20.46 2.59 18.53
N GLN A 134 -19.53 2.76 19.46
CA GLN A 134 -18.93 1.66 20.22
C GLN A 134 -19.64 1.36 21.54
N SER A 135 -20.58 2.22 21.97
CA SER A 135 -21.22 2.14 23.28
C SER A 135 -22.65 2.69 23.28
N GLY A 136 -23.44 2.25 24.25
CA GLY A 136 -24.82 2.72 24.45
C GLY A 136 -25.84 2.06 23.52
N ASP A 137 -27.08 2.54 23.59
CA ASP A 137 -28.22 1.92 22.90
C ASP A 137 -28.17 2.08 21.37
N GLN A 138 -27.34 3.00 20.86
CA GLN A 138 -27.13 3.25 19.43
C GLN A 138 -25.84 2.64 18.88
N ALA A 139 -25.31 1.59 19.54
CA ALA A 139 -24.12 0.90 19.03
C ALA A 139 -24.37 0.33 17.62
N ALA A 140 -23.46 0.63 16.70
CA ALA A 140 -23.56 0.26 15.29
C ALA A 140 -22.17 0.01 14.70
N VAL A 141 -22.09 -0.91 13.74
CA VAL A 141 -20.86 -1.18 13.00
C VAL A 141 -20.39 0.05 12.23
N GLY A 142 -19.08 0.14 12.06
CA GLY A 142 -18.43 1.22 11.34
C GLY A 142 -18.57 1.18 9.81
N THR A 143 -17.89 2.11 9.16
CA THR A 143 -17.77 2.19 7.71
C THR A 143 -16.31 2.27 7.29
N LEU A 144 -15.97 1.59 6.19
CA LEU A 144 -14.67 1.69 5.54
C LEU A 144 -14.88 2.11 4.09
N GLY A 145 -14.39 3.30 3.76
CA GLY A 145 -14.54 4.00 2.48
C GLY A 145 -13.75 3.38 1.33
N ALA A 146 -13.90 4.00 0.15
CA ALA A 146 -13.14 3.64 -1.03
C ALA A 146 -11.72 4.23 -0.98
N ARG A 147 -10.86 3.81 -1.92
CA ARG A 147 -9.53 4.40 -2.10
C ARG A 147 -9.65 5.81 -2.67
N GLU A 148 -9.05 6.78 -2.01
CA GLU A 148 -9.02 8.18 -2.44
C GLU A 148 -7.58 8.73 -2.45
N SER A 149 -7.29 9.67 -3.33
CA SER A 149 -5.95 10.25 -3.45
C SER A 149 -5.70 11.30 -2.38
N GLY A 150 -4.46 11.42 -1.92
CA GLY A 150 -4.06 12.38 -0.90
C GLY A 150 -4.16 11.80 0.51
N LEU A 151 -4.40 12.69 1.48
CA LEU A 151 -4.26 12.42 2.91
C LEU A 151 -5.59 12.34 3.68
N GLY A 152 -6.73 12.58 3.01
CA GLY A 152 -8.02 12.82 3.66
C GLY A 152 -8.04 14.12 4.46
N ASP A 153 -9.24 14.56 4.85
CA ASP A 153 -9.47 15.74 5.71
C ASP A 153 -9.58 15.35 7.19
#